data_AF-A0AAF0UA93-F1
#
_entry.id   AF-A0AAF0UA93-F1
#
_cell.length_a   1.000
_cell.length_b   1.000
_cell.length_c   1.000
_cell.angle_alpha   90.00
_cell.angle_beta   90.00
_cell.angle_gamma   90.00
#
_symmetry.space_group_name_H-M   'P 1'
#
loop_
_entity.id
_entity.type
_entity.pdbx_description
1 polymer ?
#
loop_
_entity_poly.entity_id
_entity_poly.type
_entity_poly.pdbx_seq_one_letter_code
_entity_poly.pdbx_strand_id
1 'polypeptide(L)'
;MQVWNKAVVAKLYWDLANKENKLWIKWIHTYYIKGQSMWQDKQASWMIRKIMSAKHTIDQIHLMQGKKGSMIRQIYLYMIWELQRPDWKCLMFNNAARPKAYFTMWLMLNKKLVTVDRLAKWGVEVNKTCILCKKAEETIHHMIIQCQFARKLWERLFKWSHQLSVVPMTWGQFIQWSIQHGKGKT
;
A
#
# COMPACT_ATOMS: atom_id res chain seq x y z
N MET A 1 -1.40 2.46 -5.11
CA MET A 1 -2.61 3.26 -5.43
C MET A 1 -3.29 2.81 -6.73
N GLN A 2 -2.57 2.27 -7.71
CA GLN A 2 -3.14 1.85 -9.00
C GLN A 2 -4.12 0.66 -8.93
N VAL A 3 -3.86 -0.34 -8.07
CA VAL A 3 -4.66 -1.58 -8.01
C VAL A 3 -6.10 -1.32 -7.54
N TRP A 4 -6.28 -0.45 -6.54
CA TRP A 4 -7.61 -0.10 -6.05
C TRP A 4 -8.45 0.56 -7.16
N ASN A 5 -7.87 1.51 -7.90
CA ASN A 5 -8.53 2.16 -9.03
C ASN A 5 -8.89 1.14 -10.12
N LYS A 6 -7.98 0.21 -10.45
CA LYS A 6 -8.26 -0.89 -11.38
C LYS A 6 -9.42 -1.77 -10.89
N ALA A 7 -9.45 -2.12 -9.60
CA ALA A 7 -10.51 -2.92 -9.01
C ALA A 7 -11.88 -2.22 -9.04
N VAL A 8 -11.90 -0.90 -8.79
CA VAL A 8 -13.11 -0.07 -8.90
C VAL A 8 -13.63 -0.06 -10.34
N VAL A 9 -12.76 0.17 -11.33
CA VAL A 9 -13.13 0.19 -12.75
C VAL A 9 -13.64 -1.17 -13.22
N ALA A 10 -12.97 -2.26 -12.83
CA ALA A 10 -13.42 -3.62 -13.11
C ALA A 10 -14.79 -3.92 -12.46
N LYS A 11 -15.03 -3.44 -11.23
CA LYS A 11 -16.35 -3.55 -10.60
C LYS A 11 -17.43 -2.78 -11.35
N LEU A 12 -17.11 -1.61 -11.93
CA LEU A 12 -18.06 -0.85 -12.76
C LEU A 12 -18.42 -1.61 -14.04
N TYR A 13 -17.45 -2.25 -14.69
CA TYR A 13 -17.71 -3.13 -15.83
C TYR A 13 -18.59 -4.32 -15.42
N TRP A 14 -18.28 -4.95 -14.29
CA TRP A 14 -19.09 -6.06 -13.77
C TRP A 14 -20.54 -5.63 -13.48
N ASP A 15 -20.75 -4.46 -12.88
CA ASP A 15 -22.09 -3.90 -12.67
C ASP A 15 -22.77 -3.64 -14.04
N LEU A 16 -22.07 -3.07 -15.03
CA LEU A 16 -22.61 -2.83 -16.39
C LEU A 16 -23.10 -4.13 -17.07
N ALA A 17 -22.38 -5.24 -16.87
CA ALA A 17 -22.71 -6.54 -17.44
C ALA A 17 -23.78 -7.32 -16.66
N ASN A 18 -23.97 -7.07 -15.35
CA ASN A 18 -24.81 -7.92 -14.49
C ASN A 18 -25.93 -7.19 -13.74
N LYS A 19 -26.02 -5.86 -13.81
CA LYS A 19 -26.99 -5.05 -13.03
C LYS A 19 -27.78 -4.08 -13.89
N GLU A 20 -28.62 -4.61 -14.75
CA GLU A 20 -29.46 -3.84 -15.68
C GLU A 20 -30.44 -2.87 -15.02
N ASN A 21 -30.73 -3.03 -13.72
CA ASN A 21 -31.76 -2.23 -13.02
C ASN A 21 -31.30 -0.84 -12.53
N LYS A 22 -30.03 -0.45 -12.71
CA LYS A 22 -29.59 0.90 -12.31
C LYS A 22 -29.80 1.89 -13.45
N LEU A 23 -30.27 3.10 -13.14
CA LEU A 23 -30.60 4.13 -14.14
C LEU A 23 -29.42 4.46 -15.07
N TRP A 24 -28.22 4.66 -14.51
CA TRP A 24 -27.03 4.96 -15.30
C TRP A 24 -26.59 3.78 -16.19
N ILE A 25 -26.89 2.53 -15.79
CA ILE A 25 -26.62 1.33 -16.58
C ILE A 25 -27.62 1.25 -17.74
N LYS A 26 -28.92 1.44 -17.48
CA LYS A 26 -29.95 1.51 -18.53
C LYS A 26 -29.65 2.61 -19.55
N TRP A 27 -29.19 3.77 -19.08
CA TRP A 27 -28.79 4.87 -19.94
C TRP A 27 -27.60 4.49 -20.84
N ILE A 28 -26.58 3.81 -20.33
CA ILE A 28 -25.48 3.28 -21.15
C ILE A 28 -26.01 2.24 -22.15
N HIS A 29 -26.83 1.30 -21.71
CA HIS A 29 -27.36 0.27 -22.61
C HIS A 29 -28.17 0.87 -23.77
N THR A 30 -28.99 1.89 -23.49
CA THR A 30 -29.84 2.56 -24.50
C THR A 30 -29.05 3.51 -25.41
N TYR A 31 -28.20 4.37 -24.85
CA TYR A 31 -27.49 5.39 -25.63
C TYR A 31 -26.34 4.81 -26.44
N TYR A 32 -25.63 3.88 -25.83
CA TYR A 32 -24.31 3.45 -26.25
C TYR A 32 -24.41 2.01 -26.86
N ILE A 33 -25.13 1.03 -26.27
CA ILE A 33 -25.19 -0.38 -26.77
C ILE A 33 -26.21 -0.55 -27.91
N LYS A 34 -27.32 0.20 -27.84
CA LYS A 34 -28.40 0.19 -28.84
C LYS A 34 -28.87 -1.22 -29.26
N GLY A 35 -28.90 -2.18 -28.33
CA GLY A 35 -29.34 -3.56 -28.59
C GLY A 35 -28.31 -4.47 -29.29
N GLN A 36 -27.06 -4.04 -29.47
CA GLN A 36 -25.98 -4.89 -30.00
C GLN A 36 -25.27 -5.67 -28.88
N SER A 37 -24.81 -6.90 -29.19
CA SER A 37 -24.02 -7.73 -28.26
C SER A 37 -22.56 -7.25 -28.13
N MET A 38 -22.07 -6.45 -29.08
CA MET A 38 -20.72 -5.88 -29.10
C MET A 38 -20.72 -4.41 -29.47
N TRP A 39 -19.90 -3.67 -28.72
CA TRP A 39 -19.77 -2.22 -28.70
C TRP A 39 -18.90 -1.66 -29.84
N GLN A 40 -19.32 -0.57 -30.49
CA GLN A 40 -18.51 0.19 -31.46
C GLN A 40 -17.91 1.46 -30.83
N ASP A 41 -16.57 1.55 -30.83
CA ASP A 41 -15.75 2.47 -30.01
C ASP A 41 -15.84 3.98 -30.33
N LYS A 42 -16.51 4.40 -31.40
CA LYS A 42 -16.26 5.72 -32.01
C LYS A 42 -16.88 6.95 -31.30
N GLN A 43 -17.80 6.77 -30.34
CA GLN A 43 -18.49 7.91 -29.68
C GLN A 43 -18.46 7.88 -28.14
N ALA A 44 -17.78 6.92 -27.52
CA ALA A 44 -17.78 6.79 -26.07
C ALA A 44 -16.87 7.82 -25.36
N SER A 45 -17.34 8.39 -24.26
CA SER A 45 -16.51 9.23 -23.39
C SER A 45 -15.29 8.46 -22.86
N TRP A 46 -14.22 9.17 -22.52
CA TRP A 46 -12.99 8.54 -22.01
C TRP A 46 -13.24 7.62 -20.81
N MET A 47 -14.15 8.02 -19.91
CA MET A 47 -14.51 7.23 -18.73
C MET A 47 -15.16 5.89 -19.11
N ILE A 48 -16.07 5.90 -20.08
CA ILE A 48 -16.73 4.68 -20.56
C ILE A 48 -15.71 3.76 -21.24
N ARG A 49 -14.85 4.30 -22.12
CA ARG A 49 -13.75 3.53 -22.72
C ARG A 49 -12.87 2.88 -21.67
N LYS A 50 -12.59 3.59 -20.57
CA LYS A 50 -11.79 3.04 -19.46
C LYS A 50 -12.50 1.90 -18.73
N ILE A 51 -13.80 2.02 -18.47
CA ILE A 51 -14.61 0.95 -17.89
C ILE A 51 -14.62 -0.27 -18.80
N MET A 52 -14.79 -0.08 -20.11
CA MET A 52 -14.81 -1.17 -21.09
C MET A 52 -13.46 -1.89 -21.20
N SER A 53 -12.34 -1.17 -21.10
CA SER A 53 -11.01 -1.79 -21.10
C SER A 53 -10.80 -2.77 -19.94
N ALA A 54 -11.62 -2.73 -18.89
CA ALA A 54 -11.55 -3.66 -17.77
C ALA A 54 -12.26 -5.01 -18.02
N LYS A 55 -12.83 -5.23 -19.21
CA LYS A 55 -13.47 -6.50 -19.61
C LYS A 55 -12.56 -7.71 -19.38
N HIS A 56 -11.35 -7.66 -19.93
CA HIS A 56 -10.37 -8.74 -19.84
C HIS A 56 -10.06 -9.11 -18.38
N THR A 57 -10.03 -8.12 -17.49
CA THR A 57 -9.79 -8.34 -16.06
C THR A 57 -10.93 -9.11 -15.39
N ILE A 58 -12.18 -8.83 -15.79
CA ILE A 58 -13.35 -9.54 -15.26
C ILE A 58 -13.48 -10.94 -15.86
N ASP A 59 -13.16 -11.12 -17.13
CA ASP A 59 -13.18 -12.43 -17.80
C ASP A 59 -12.21 -13.42 -17.09
N GLN A 60 -11.04 -12.96 -16.67
CA GLN A 60 -10.09 -13.75 -15.85
C GLN A 60 -10.61 -14.09 -14.45
N ILE A 61 -11.44 -13.23 -13.85
CA ILE A 61 -11.98 -13.39 -12.49
C ILE A 61 -13.22 -14.31 -12.48
N HIS A 62 -13.97 -14.38 -13.60
CA HIS A 62 -15.22 -15.13 -13.70
C HIS A 62 -15.04 -16.64 -13.41
N LEU A 63 -13.81 -17.16 -13.54
CA LEU A 63 -13.43 -18.55 -13.23
C LEU A 63 -13.40 -18.88 -11.71
N MET A 64 -13.59 -17.89 -10.82
CA MET A 64 -13.54 -18.09 -9.35
C MET A 64 -14.87 -17.82 -8.61
N GLN A 65 -16.00 -17.79 -9.32
CA GLN A 65 -17.30 -17.53 -8.69
C GLN A 65 -17.70 -18.63 -7.69
N GLY A 66 -18.03 -18.24 -6.46
CA GLY A 66 -18.47 -19.14 -5.39
C GLY A 66 -18.29 -18.64 -3.96
N LYS A 67 -17.61 -17.50 -3.73
CA LYS A 67 -17.35 -16.98 -2.37
C LYS A 67 -18.30 -15.85 -1.99
N LYS A 68 -18.94 -15.97 -0.81
CA LYS A 68 -19.75 -14.91 -0.19
C LYS A 68 -18.88 -13.68 0.10
N GLY A 69 -19.25 -12.50 -0.40
CA GLY A 69 -18.58 -11.23 -0.09
C GLY A 69 -18.73 -10.15 -1.18
N SER A 70 -18.40 -8.90 -0.85
CA SER A 70 -18.47 -7.77 -1.80
C SER A 70 -17.62 -7.99 -3.05
N MET A 71 -18.21 -7.81 -4.24
CA MET A 71 -17.53 -8.03 -5.54
C MET A 71 -16.23 -7.21 -5.67
N ILE A 72 -16.22 -5.96 -5.22
CA ILE A 72 -15.00 -5.13 -5.27
C ILE A 72 -13.87 -5.71 -4.42
N ARG A 73 -14.20 -6.34 -3.28
CA ARG A 73 -13.23 -7.00 -2.41
C ARG A 73 -12.67 -8.25 -3.09
N GLN A 74 -13.50 -9.01 -3.81
CA GLN A 74 -13.05 -10.20 -4.54
C GLN A 74 -12.09 -9.82 -5.66
N ILE A 75 -12.46 -8.82 -6.48
CA ILE A 75 -11.62 -8.27 -7.55
C ILE A 75 -10.31 -7.71 -6.99
N TYR A 76 -10.38 -6.92 -5.92
CA TYR A 76 -9.20 -6.34 -5.29
C TYR A 76 -8.26 -7.42 -4.75
N LEU A 77 -8.80 -8.44 -4.08
CA LEU A 77 -7.99 -9.55 -3.58
C LEU A 77 -7.35 -10.31 -4.74
N TYR A 78 -8.08 -10.62 -5.81
CA TYR A 78 -7.53 -11.24 -7.03
C TYR A 78 -6.29 -10.49 -7.54
N MET A 79 -6.42 -9.17 -7.73
CA MET A 79 -5.31 -8.33 -8.18
C MET A 79 -4.16 -8.22 -7.16
N ILE A 80 -4.42 -8.49 -5.89
CA ILE A 80 -3.38 -8.55 -4.84
C ILE A 80 -2.75 -9.93 -4.74
N TRP A 81 -3.38 -11.01 -5.20
CA TRP A 81 -2.76 -12.34 -5.14
C TRP A 81 -1.47 -12.39 -5.97
N GLU A 82 -1.28 -11.49 -6.94
CA GLU A 82 0.00 -11.28 -7.65
C GLU A 82 1.06 -10.51 -6.83
N LEU A 83 0.66 -9.83 -5.74
CA LEU A 83 1.54 -9.04 -4.89
C LEU A 83 1.91 -9.81 -3.62
N GLN A 84 3.21 -10.03 -3.42
CA GLN A 84 3.72 -10.57 -2.15
C GLN A 84 3.30 -9.64 -1.01
N ARG A 85 2.63 -10.22 -0.01
CA ARG A 85 2.34 -9.51 1.23
C ARG A 85 3.66 -9.23 1.93
N PRO A 86 3.88 -8.00 2.44
CA PRO A 86 5.12 -7.69 3.12
C PRO A 86 5.24 -8.45 4.44
N ASP A 87 6.42 -8.98 4.71
CA ASP A 87 6.72 -9.74 5.94
C ASP A 87 6.49 -8.92 7.21
N TRP A 88 6.64 -7.59 7.12
CA TRP A 88 6.39 -6.66 8.23
C TRP A 88 4.91 -6.44 8.56
N LYS A 89 3.98 -7.19 7.96
CA LYS A 89 2.54 -7.11 8.28
C LYS A 89 2.28 -7.28 9.79
N CYS A 90 3.01 -8.16 10.47
CA CYS A 90 2.87 -8.38 11.91
C CYS A 90 3.09 -7.11 12.75
N LEU A 91 3.87 -6.14 12.26
CA LEU A 91 4.13 -4.89 12.97
C LEU A 91 2.94 -3.93 12.94
N MET A 92 2.05 -4.09 11.95
CA MET A 92 0.93 -3.18 11.71
C MET A 92 -0.38 -3.67 12.34
N PHE A 93 -0.58 -4.99 12.40
CA PHE A 93 -1.84 -5.59 12.83
C PHE A 93 -1.66 -6.28 14.18
N ASN A 94 -2.68 -6.19 15.05
CA ASN A 94 -2.65 -6.74 16.41
C ASN A 94 -1.47 -6.21 17.25
N ASN A 95 -1.09 -4.95 17.04
CA ASN A 95 -0.03 -4.27 17.79
C ASN A 95 -0.67 -3.32 18.82
N ALA A 96 -0.24 -3.41 20.08
CA ALA A 96 -0.71 -2.56 21.18
C ALA A 96 -0.09 -1.15 21.19
N ALA A 97 0.75 -0.83 20.20
CA ALA A 97 1.37 0.49 20.06
C ALA A 97 0.32 1.59 19.84
N ARG A 98 0.63 2.79 20.36
CA ARG A 98 -0.23 3.97 20.19
C ARG A 98 -0.42 4.32 18.71
N PRO A 99 -1.54 4.98 18.35
CA PRO A 99 -1.83 5.24 16.95
C PRO A 99 -0.74 5.95 16.14
N LYS A 100 -0.14 6.96 16.76
CA LYS A 100 0.99 7.71 16.19
C LYS A 100 2.20 6.82 15.89
N ALA A 101 2.44 5.79 16.71
CA ALA A 101 3.58 4.88 16.54
C ALA A 101 3.36 3.93 15.36
N TYR A 102 2.17 3.33 15.21
CA TYR A 102 1.89 2.49 14.02
C TYR A 102 1.99 3.31 12.74
N PHE A 103 1.51 4.56 12.75
CA PHE A 103 1.50 5.40 11.56
C PHE A 103 2.92 5.80 11.15
N THR A 104 3.73 6.18 12.13
CA THR A 104 5.15 6.50 11.91
C THR A 104 5.91 5.27 11.41
N MET A 105 5.68 4.10 12.01
CA MET A 105 6.27 2.83 11.56
C MET A 105 5.86 2.49 10.12
N TRP A 106 4.59 2.65 9.77
CA TRP A 106 4.10 2.45 8.41
C TRP A 106 4.79 3.38 7.41
N LEU A 107 4.95 4.67 7.75
CA LEU A 107 5.70 5.61 6.92
C LEU A 107 7.15 5.18 6.74
N MET A 108 7.82 4.75 7.81
CA MET A 108 9.20 4.27 7.76
C MET A 108 9.35 3.05 6.86
N LEU A 109 8.50 2.03 7.04
CA LEU A 109 8.50 0.79 6.24
C LEU A 109 8.27 1.04 4.75
N ASN A 110 7.48 2.07 4.42
CA ASN A 110 7.21 2.47 3.03
C ASN A 110 8.24 3.48 2.49
N LYS A 111 9.32 3.80 3.23
CA LYS A 111 10.29 4.86 2.88
C LYS A 111 9.61 6.20 2.61
N LYS A 112 8.56 6.49 3.38
CA LYS A 112 7.69 7.65 3.27
C LYS A 112 7.83 8.69 4.38
N LEU A 113 8.72 8.46 5.34
CA LEU A 113 9.00 9.44 6.37
C LEU A 113 9.60 10.71 5.73
N VAL A 114 9.23 11.88 6.24
CA VAL A 114 9.74 13.18 5.76
C VAL A 114 11.10 13.40 6.40
N THR A 115 12.14 12.94 5.73
CA THR A 115 13.54 13.20 6.07
C THR A 115 14.13 14.26 5.16
N VAL A 116 15.22 14.88 5.60
CA VAL A 116 15.91 15.93 4.84
C VAL A 116 16.36 15.43 3.44
N ASP A 117 16.79 14.18 3.29
CA ASP A 117 17.10 13.61 1.96
C ASP A 117 15.90 13.63 1.00
N ARG A 118 14.68 13.53 1.53
CA ARG A 118 13.45 13.58 0.75
C ARG A 118 13.04 15.01 0.41
N LEU A 119 13.19 15.93 1.36
CA LEU A 119 12.97 17.36 1.11
C LEU A 119 13.93 17.88 0.02
N ALA A 120 15.20 17.48 0.08
CA ALA A 120 16.17 17.80 -0.96
C ALA A 120 15.77 17.24 -2.34
N LYS A 121 15.22 16.02 -2.40
CA LYS A 121 14.67 15.44 -3.65
C LYS A 121 13.45 16.18 -4.19
N TRP A 122 12.74 16.93 -3.34
CA TRP A 122 11.63 17.79 -3.75
C TRP A 122 12.08 19.20 -4.16
N GLY A 123 13.40 19.46 -4.21
CA GLY A 123 13.95 20.76 -4.60
C GLY A 123 13.92 21.80 -3.48
N VAL A 124 13.67 21.40 -2.23
CA VAL A 124 13.76 22.32 -1.09
C VAL A 124 15.23 22.45 -0.70
N GLU A 125 15.73 23.68 -0.63
CA GLU A 125 17.07 23.96 -0.13
C GLU A 125 17.12 23.73 1.39
N VAL A 126 17.73 22.61 1.78
CA VAL A 126 17.88 22.20 3.18
C VAL A 126 19.30 21.70 3.42
N ASN A 127 19.83 21.97 4.61
CA ASN A 127 21.10 21.40 5.04
C ASN A 127 20.94 19.88 5.21
N LYS A 128 21.68 19.11 4.41
CA LYS A 128 21.63 17.63 4.39
C LYS A 128 22.18 16.98 5.65
N THR A 129 22.90 17.70 6.50
CA THR A 129 23.50 17.17 7.72
C THR A 129 22.43 16.80 8.76
N CYS A 130 22.56 15.62 9.35
CA CYS A 130 21.68 15.14 10.42
C CYS A 130 21.70 16.07 11.65
N ILE A 131 20.52 16.52 12.06
CA ILE A 131 20.34 17.44 13.20
C ILE A 131 20.80 16.80 14.52
N LEU A 132 20.67 15.47 14.65
CA LEU A 132 20.95 14.74 15.88
C LEU A 132 22.46 14.54 16.11
N CYS A 133 23.20 14.10 15.10
CA CYS A 133 24.64 13.80 15.25
C CYS A 133 25.57 14.87 14.68
N LYS A 134 25.07 15.72 13.78
CA LYS A 134 25.83 16.76 13.05
C LYS A 134 27.07 16.26 12.29
N LYS A 135 27.14 14.97 11.96
CA LYS A 135 28.35 14.31 11.39
C LYS A 135 28.16 13.64 10.04
N ALA A 136 26.93 13.33 9.66
CA ALA A 136 26.62 12.60 8.43
C ALA A 136 25.29 13.10 7.83
N GLU A 137 25.00 12.72 6.59
CA GLU A 137 23.75 13.08 5.94
C GLU A 137 22.53 12.41 6.58
N GLU A 138 21.43 13.16 6.69
CA GLU A 138 20.19 12.67 7.26
C GLU A 138 19.39 11.84 6.25
N THR A 139 19.45 10.53 6.44
CA THR A 139 18.57 9.56 5.80
C THR A 139 17.75 8.83 6.85
N ILE A 140 16.67 8.16 6.46
CA ILE A 140 15.89 7.30 7.38
C ILE A 140 16.79 6.25 8.05
N HIS A 141 17.70 5.63 7.27
CA HIS A 141 18.64 4.62 7.78
C HIS A 141 19.63 5.21 8.78
N HIS A 142 20.14 6.40 8.49
CA HIS A 142 21.01 7.11 9.41
C HIS A 142 20.25 7.48 10.69
N MET A 143 19.16 8.23 10.58
CA MET A 143 18.42 8.78 11.71
C MET A 143 17.94 7.70 12.70
N ILE A 144 17.49 6.54 12.21
CA ILE A 144 16.95 5.49 13.07
C ILE A 144 18.02 4.54 13.61
N ILE A 145 19.07 4.22 12.83
CA ILE A 145 20.00 3.13 13.17
C ILE A 145 21.46 3.61 13.26
N GLN A 146 21.97 4.25 12.20
CA GLN A 146 23.42 4.52 12.09
C GLN A 146 23.84 5.80 12.84
N CYS A 147 22.88 6.65 13.22
CA CYS A 147 23.11 7.89 13.94
C CYS A 147 23.66 7.59 15.34
N GLN A 148 24.75 8.25 15.71
CA GLN A 148 25.39 8.07 17.03
C GLN A 148 24.41 8.35 18.19
N PHE A 149 23.51 9.32 18.02
CA PHE A 149 22.47 9.61 18.99
C PHE A 149 21.46 8.45 19.10
N ALA A 150 20.93 7.99 17.96
CA ALA A 150 19.97 6.90 17.93
C ALA A 150 20.56 5.59 18.47
N ARG A 151 21.83 5.29 18.15
CA ARG A 151 22.53 4.12 18.66
C ARG A 151 22.61 4.10 20.18
N LYS A 152 22.97 5.23 20.80
CA LYS A 152 22.98 5.35 22.27
C LYS A 152 21.58 5.15 22.88
N LEU A 153 20.54 5.63 22.20
CA LEU A 153 19.15 5.40 22.64
C LEU A 153 18.79 3.92 22.58
N TRP A 154 19.10 3.25 21.47
CA TRP A 154 18.86 1.81 21.32
C TRP A 154 19.62 1.01 22.37
N GLU A 155 20.91 1.28 22.57
CA GLU A 155 21.72 0.60 23.60
C GLU A 155 21.08 0.71 25.00
N ARG A 156 20.51 1.87 25.34
CA ARG A 156 19.77 2.06 26.60
C ARG A 156 18.47 1.26 26.64
N LEU A 157 17.70 1.28 25.55
CA LEU A 157 16.43 0.54 25.46
C LEU A 157 16.65 -0.98 25.52
N PHE A 158 17.67 -1.50 24.83
CA PHE A 158 18.03 -2.92 24.84
C PHE A 158 18.53 -3.38 26.22
N LYS A 159 19.32 -2.54 26.91
CA LYS A 159 19.69 -2.80 28.31
C LYS A 159 18.46 -2.87 29.21
N TRP A 160 17.50 -1.97 29.01
CA TRP A 160 16.26 -1.94 29.79
C TRP A 160 15.33 -3.12 29.49
N SER A 161 15.23 -3.56 28.23
CA SER A 161 14.38 -4.69 27.84
C SER A 161 14.99 -6.06 28.12
N HIS A 162 16.17 -6.13 28.74
CA HIS A 162 16.97 -7.35 28.95
C HIS A 162 17.25 -8.14 27.65
N GLN A 163 17.11 -7.50 26.48
CA GLN A 163 17.40 -8.09 25.18
C GLN A 163 18.82 -7.68 24.77
N LEU A 164 19.80 -8.44 25.24
CA LEU A 164 21.23 -8.17 25.03
C LEU A 164 21.75 -8.60 23.65
N SER A 165 20.90 -9.20 22.82
CA SER A 165 21.26 -9.83 21.57
C SER A 165 21.08 -8.90 20.37
N VAL A 166 22.17 -8.19 20.04
CA VAL A 166 22.44 -7.54 18.75
C VAL A 166 21.62 -6.27 18.47
N VAL A 167 22.23 -5.10 18.68
CA VAL A 167 21.75 -3.84 18.11
C VAL A 167 21.81 -3.97 16.58
N PRO A 168 20.69 -3.86 15.85
CA PRO A 168 20.72 -3.96 14.39
C PRO A 168 21.63 -2.88 13.81
N MET A 169 22.59 -3.26 12.96
CA MET A 169 23.54 -2.30 12.34
C MET A 169 23.04 -1.80 10.98
N THR A 170 22.05 -2.47 10.42
CA THR A 170 21.46 -2.16 9.11
C THR A 170 19.94 -2.14 9.19
N TRP A 171 19.33 -1.46 8.22
CA TRP A 171 17.87 -1.41 8.09
C TRP A 171 17.24 -2.79 7.93
N GLY A 172 17.83 -3.66 7.10
CA GLY A 172 17.32 -5.01 6.90
C GLY A 172 17.30 -5.83 8.21
N GLN A 173 18.40 -5.80 8.95
CA GLN A 173 18.49 -6.45 10.26
C GLN A 173 17.49 -5.88 11.26
N PHE A 174 17.27 -4.56 11.26
CA PHE A 174 16.32 -3.91 12.16
C PHE A 174 14.89 -4.37 11.89
N ILE A 175 14.51 -4.45 10.61
CA ILE A 175 13.18 -4.94 10.23
C ILE A 175 13.03 -6.42 10.58
N GLN A 176 14.03 -7.25 10.30
CA GLN A 176 13.99 -8.68 10.65
C GLN A 176 13.87 -8.90 12.16
N TRP A 177 14.69 -8.20 12.95
CA TRP A 177 14.61 -8.22 14.40
C TRP A 177 13.22 -7.78 14.89
N SER A 178 12.69 -6.68 14.33
CA SER A 178 11.36 -6.18 14.66
C SER A 178 10.27 -7.19 14.34
N ILE A 179 10.34 -7.89 13.20
CA ILE A 179 9.37 -8.92 12.82
C ILE A 179 9.43 -10.12 13.77
N GLN A 180 10.63 -10.54 14.17
CA GLN A 180 10.83 -11.67 15.08
C GLN A 180 10.28 -11.38 16.48
N HIS A 181 10.50 -10.16 16.99
CA HIS A 181 10.15 -9.77 18.37
C HIS A 181 8.81 -9.03 18.47
N GLY A 182 8.28 -8.54 17.34
CA GLY A 182 7.06 -7.75 17.25
C GLY A 182 5.77 -8.57 17.18
N LYS A 183 5.82 -9.86 17.56
CA LYS A 183 4.60 -10.67 17.68
C LYS A 183 3.71 -10.03 18.75
N GLY A 184 2.66 -9.36 18.29
CA GLY A 184 1.51 -9.05 19.13
C GLY A 184 1.03 -10.34 19.80
N LYS A 185 0.56 -10.23 21.05
CA LYS A 185 -0.04 -11.38 21.76
C LYS A 185 -1.04 -12.04 20.82
N THR A 186 -0.76 -13.29 20.43
CA THR A 186 -1.76 -14.20 19.85
C THR A 186 -2.88 -14.39 20.84
#